data_AF-A0A6M2A4Q2-F1
#
_entry.id   AF-A0A6M2A4Q2-F1
#
_cell.length_a   1.000
_cell.length_b   1.000
_cell.length_c   1.000
_cell.angle_alpha   90.00
_cell.angle_beta   90.00
_cell.angle_gamma   90.00
#
_symmetry.space_group_name_H-M   'P 1'
#
loop_
_entity.id
_entity.type
_entity.pdbx_description
1 polymer ?
#
loop_
_entity_poly.entity_id
_entity_poly.type
_entity_poly.pdbx_seq_one_letter_code
_entity_poly.pdbx_strand_id
1 'polypeptide(L)'
;MKPTIYVITHYEHNHKSTEFRRNLPLDDRFLKSDKNYVYYLIDQVLPPELKGKNVLFEKEIDGLLHKAGARYFAEWAFLLAEAKHSFCNYPFFMISSRFYQKNHWLNADLNCRWDQLFAQFEKYNWGFLPSYDRPLRWIDFTWEKRIKSKYSKYDFFPFTENTFSLIKEVLDIDIPNQYHFCSDLFCNYIGFKNRESFLQYVQHYTPLIEKLFDDQYQPICSLDEYVYPTGLYKNEKPFTFLLELLTHSFFFKTKNKFFAMHYYGFYEIDENKTKIKKLSSFKYPFWLKVWKNLRWQWRKIKTERPFAPILGRIKELLRN
;
A
#
# COMPACT_ATOMS: atom_id res chain seq x y z
N MET A 1 -25.14 -9.99 1.82
CA MET A 1 -24.64 -8.66 2.26
C MET A 1 -24.15 -7.89 1.04
N LYS A 2 -24.30 -6.55 1.02
CA LYS A 2 -23.83 -5.70 -0.08
C LYS A 2 -22.30 -5.52 0.02
N PRO A 3 -21.53 -5.75 -1.06
CA PRO A 3 -20.09 -5.47 -1.05
C PRO A 3 -19.80 -4.02 -0.67
N THR A 4 -18.73 -3.78 0.10
CA THR A 4 -18.43 -2.47 0.67
C THR A 4 -17.05 -1.97 0.25
N ILE A 5 -16.93 -0.68 -0.04
CA ILE A 5 -15.64 -0.06 -0.33
C ILE A 5 -15.35 0.99 0.74
N TYR A 6 -14.36 0.72 1.58
CA TYR A 6 -13.87 1.64 2.59
C TYR A 6 -12.88 2.63 1.96
N VAL A 7 -13.21 3.92 2.02
CA VAL A 7 -12.40 5.00 1.48
C VAL A 7 -11.66 5.68 2.63
N ILE A 8 -10.40 5.31 2.83
CA ILE A 8 -9.51 5.89 3.84
C ILE A 8 -9.22 7.34 3.48
N THR A 9 -9.68 8.26 4.31
CA THR A 9 -9.77 9.69 4.00
C THR A 9 -9.12 10.50 5.12
N HIS A 10 -8.00 11.16 4.79
CA HIS A 10 -7.40 12.22 5.61
C HIS A 10 -7.52 13.53 4.83
N TYR A 11 -8.73 14.08 4.85
CA TYR A 11 -9.21 15.16 4.00
C TYR A 11 -8.39 16.45 4.14
N GLU A 12 -8.11 16.90 5.36
CA GLU A 12 -7.33 18.13 5.57
C GLU A 12 -5.91 17.99 4.97
N HIS A 13 -5.25 16.85 5.20
CA HIS A 13 -3.92 16.59 4.64
C HIS A 13 -3.91 16.37 3.12
N ASN A 14 -4.87 15.60 2.60
CA ASN A 14 -4.86 15.14 1.21
C ASN A 14 -5.52 16.09 0.22
N HIS A 15 -6.51 16.86 0.67
CA HIS A 15 -7.43 17.60 -0.20
C HIS A 15 -7.45 19.11 0.06
N LYS A 16 -7.09 19.57 1.28
CA LYS A 16 -7.05 21.00 1.64
C LYS A 16 -5.66 21.55 2.00
N SER A 17 -4.62 20.72 2.04
CA SER A 17 -3.33 21.17 2.56
C SER A 17 -2.70 22.29 1.73
N THR A 18 -2.62 23.48 2.35
CA THR A 18 -1.92 24.66 1.84
C THR A 18 -0.41 24.44 1.85
N GLU A 19 0.13 23.69 2.81
CA GLU A 19 1.56 23.35 2.94
C GLU A 19 2.10 22.64 1.68
N PHE A 20 1.27 21.83 1.01
CA PHE A 20 1.68 21.10 -0.20
C PHE A 20 1.19 21.73 -1.51
N ARG A 21 0.57 22.92 -1.47
CA ARG A 21 -0.17 23.51 -2.62
C ARG A 21 -1.16 22.51 -3.25
N ARG A 22 -1.77 21.65 -2.43
CA ARG A 22 -2.73 20.64 -2.88
C ARG A 22 -4.12 21.09 -2.46
N ASN A 23 -4.74 21.91 -3.30
CA ASN A 23 -6.19 22.06 -3.28
C ASN A 23 -6.75 21.10 -4.33
N LEU A 24 -6.88 19.83 -3.94
CA LEU A 24 -7.33 18.76 -4.83
C LEU A 24 -8.64 18.23 -4.26
N PRO A 25 -9.80 18.53 -4.88
CA PRO A 25 -11.07 18.04 -4.35
C PRO A 25 -11.12 16.51 -4.31
N LEU A 26 -12.05 15.98 -3.52
CA LEU A 26 -12.42 14.56 -3.62
C LEU A 26 -12.88 14.27 -5.04
N ASP A 27 -12.47 13.13 -5.59
CA ASP A 27 -12.80 12.76 -6.96
C ASP A 27 -14.32 12.52 -7.08
N ASP A 28 -14.94 13.15 -8.07
CA ASP A 28 -16.38 13.06 -8.35
C ASP A 28 -16.86 11.61 -8.51
N ARG A 29 -15.99 10.70 -8.95
CA ARG A 29 -16.32 9.27 -9.07
C ARG A 29 -16.62 8.61 -7.73
N PHE A 30 -16.14 9.15 -6.61
CA PHE A 30 -16.55 8.71 -5.27
C PHE A 30 -17.88 9.34 -4.87
N LEU A 31 -18.06 10.62 -5.17
CA LEU A 31 -19.20 11.41 -4.69
C LEU A 31 -20.49 11.10 -5.45
N LYS A 32 -20.40 10.82 -6.75
CA LYS A 32 -21.54 10.63 -7.66
C LYS A 32 -21.92 9.16 -7.90
N SER A 33 -21.10 8.22 -7.42
CA SER A 33 -21.31 6.79 -7.62
C SER A 33 -22.42 6.23 -6.72
N ASP A 34 -23.14 5.24 -7.22
CA ASP A 34 -24.17 4.46 -6.52
C ASP A 34 -23.58 3.26 -5.74
N LYS A 35 -22.28 3.03 -5.89
CA LYS A 35 -21.55 1.98 -5.18
C LYS A 35 -21.47 2.27 -3.68
N ASN A 36 -21.35 1.22 -2.88
CA ASN A 36 -21.37 1.30 -1.42
C ASN A 36 -20.04 1.81 -0.85
N TYR A 37 -19.76 3.10 -1.04
CA TYR A 37 -18.62 3.76 -0.43
C TYR A 37 -18.92 4.14 1.02
N VAL A 38 -18.05 3.70 1.93
CA VAL A 38 -18.03 4.10 3.33
C VAL A 38 -16.73 4.87 3.56
N TYR A 39 -16.84 6.14 3.94
CA TYR A 39 -15.68 7.01 4.13
C TYR A 39 -15.16 6.84 5.55
N TYR A 40 -13.97 6.26 5.69
CA TYR A 40 -13.27 6.13 6.95
C TYR A 40 -12.40 7.38 7.15
N LEU A 41 -12.84 8.28 8.02
CA LEU A 41 -12.22 9.58 8.25
C LEU A 41 -11.18 9.50 9.37
N ILE A 42 -9.97 9.92 9.03
CA ILE A 42 -8.88 10.20 9.97
C ILE A 42 -9.08 11.61 10.57
N ASP A 43 -9.67 12.54 9.83
CA ASP A 43 -10.02 13.86 10.35
C ASP A 43 -11.08 13.75 11.46
N GLN A 44 -11.07 14.71 12.38
CA GLN A 44 -12.05 14.78 13.48
C GLN A 44 -13.29 15.58 13.13
N VAL A 45 -13.33 16.20 11.95
CA VAL A 45 -14.43 17.06 11.49
C VAL A 45 -14.93 16.54 10.15
N LEU A 46 -16.24 16.44 10.00
CA LEU A 46 -16.88 16.02 8.75
C LEU A 46 -16.63 17.07 7.64
N PRO A 47 -16.00 16.69 6.51
CA PRO A 47 -15.91 17.57 5.35
C PRO A 47 -17.30 17.85 4.76
N PRO A 48 -17.60 19.10 4.34
CA PRO A 48 -18.88 19.44 3.72
C PRO A 48 -19.29 18.54 2.56
N GLU A 49 -18.33 18.09 1.75
CA GLU A 49 -18.54 17.22 0.58
C GLU A 49 -19.02 15.81 0.95
N LEU A 50 -18.81 15.39 2.19
CA LEU A 50 -19.24 14.09 2.70
C LEU A 50 -20.56 14.17 3.47
N LYS A 51 -21.20 15.34 3.54
CA LYS A 51 -22.52 15.48 4.16
C LYS A 51 -23.54 14.58 3.46
N GLY A 52 -24.22 13.73 4.24
CA GLY A 52 -25.18 12.76 3.71
C GLY A 52 -24.56 11.50 3.07
N LYS A 53 -23.24 11.30 3.23
CA LYS A 53 -22.56 10.03 2.88
C LYS A 53 -22.41 9.13 4.11
N ASN A 54 -22.14 7.85 3.88
CA ASN A 54 -21.80 6.91 4.95
C ASN A 54 -20.39 7.18 5.44
N VAL A 55 -20.24 7.58 6.70
CA VAL A 55 -18.98 8.03 7.28
C VAL A 55 -18.73 7.30 8.60
N LEU A 56 -17.48 6.93 8.82
CA LEU A 56 -16.97 6.40 10.08
C LEU A 56 -15.78 7.24 10.53
N PHE A 57 -15.75 7.67 11.78
CA PHE A 57 -14.59 8.39 12.34
C PHE A 57 -13.64 7.41 13.02
N GLU A 58 -12.37 7.40 12.61
CA GLU A 58 -11.32 6.55 13.20
C GLU A 58 -11.23 6.76 14.73
N LYS A 59 -11.30 8.02 15.19
CA LYS A 59 -11.25 8.39 16.60
C LYS A 59 -12.40 7.81 17.43
N GLU A 60 -13.58 7.66 16.83
CA GLU A 60 -14.77 7.11 17.50
C GLU A 60 -14.71 5.58 17.58
N ILE A 61 -14.09 4.93 16.58
CA ILE A 61 -13.86 3.48 16.59
C ILE A 61 -12.75 3.13 17.57
N ASP A 62 -11.57 3.76 17.46
CA ASP A 62 -10.45 3.52 18.35
C ASP A 62 -9.54 4.76 18.46
N GLY A 63 -9.70 5.50 19.57
CA GLY A 63 -8.91 6.70 19.84
C GLY A 63 -7.41 6.45 20.05
N LEU A 64 -6.98 5.23 20.41
CA LEU A 64 -5.56 4.89 20.54
C LEU A 64 -4.96 4.66 19.15
N LEU A 65 -5.61 3.85 18.33
CA LEU A 65 -5.18 3.62 16.95
C LEU A 65 -5.27 4.87 16.09
N HIS A 66 -6.18 5.80 16.39
CA HIS A 66 -6.18 7.11 15.75
C HIS A 66 -4.85 7.86 15.94
N LYS A 67 -4.38 7.92 17.20
CA LYS A 67 -3.10 8.56 17.55
C LYS A 67 -1.92 7.79 16.96
N ALA A 68 -1.95 6.45 17.04
CA ALA A 68 -0.88 5.60 16.53
C ALA A 68 -0.81 5.60 15.00
N GLY A 69 -1.95 5.61 14.31
CA GLY A 69 -2.08 5.70 12.85
C GLY A 69 -1.48 6.99 12.31
N ALA A 70 -1.76 8.11 12.97
CA ALA A 70 -1.17 9.40 12.63
C ALA A 70 0.36 9.40 12.70
N ARG A 71 0.96 8.60 13.60
CA ARG A 71 2.41 8.57 13.84
C ARG A 71 3.18 7.43 13.15
N TYR A 72 2.64 6.22 13.16
CA TYR A 72 3.41 5.01 12.85
C TYR A 72 2.74 4.09 11.82
N PHE A 73 1.43 3.86 11.94
CA PHE A 73 0.74 2.80 11.18
C PHE A 73 0.11 3.26 9.85
N ALA A 74 -0.21 4.55 9.70
CA ALA A 74 -0.92 5.06 8.53
C ALA A 74 -2.18 4.22 8.22
N GLU A 75 -2.38 3.76 6.98
CA GLU A 75 -3.54 2.96 6.60
C GLU A 75 -3.64 1.60 7.34
N TRP A 76 -2.58 1.11 8.00
CA TRP A 76 -2.69 -0.09 8.85
C TRP A 76 -3.53 0.14 10.11
N ALA A 77 -3.72 1.38 10.55
CA ALA A 77 -4.61 1.68 11.68
C ALA A 77 -6.04 1.19 11.42
N PHE A 78 -6.51 1.28 10.16
CA PHE A 78 -7.80 0.71 9.74
C PHE A 78 -7.85 -0.80 9.96
N LEU A 79 -6.82 -1.53 9.52
CA LEU A 79 -6.74 -2.99 9.67
C LEU A 79 -6.66 -3.37 11.16
N LEU A 80 -5.87 -2.68 11.96
CA LEU A 80 -5.78 -2.98 13.40
C LEU A 80 -7.10 -2.67 14.13
N ALA A 81 -7.77 -1.58 13.74
CA ALA A 81 -9.06 -1.22 14.31
C ALA A 81 -10.15 -2.24 13.96
N GLU A 82 -10.16 -2.73 12.71
CA GLU A 82 -11.11 -3.76 12.29
C GLU A 82 -10.86 -5.09 13.01
N ALA A 83 -9.59 -5.47 13.21
CA ALA A 83 -9.25 -6.68 13.96
C ALA A 83 -9.78 -6.64 15.40
N LYS A 84 -9.74 -5.46 16.02
CA LYS A 84 -10.19 -5.24 17.40
C LYS A 84 -11.70 -5.06 17.52
N HIS A 85 -12.34 -4.30 16.62
CA HIS A 85 -13.70 -3.80 16.81
C HIS A 85 -14.74 -4.39 15.84
N SER A 86 -14.32 -5.08 14.78
CA SER A 86 -15.22 -5.78 13.84
C SER A 86 -16.33 -4.89 13.25
N PHE A 87 -15.97 -3.71 12.77
CA PHE A 87 -16.91 -2.71 12.23
C PHE A 87 -17.14 -2.85 10.70
N CYS A 88 -16.37 -3.71 10.01
CA CYS A 88 -16.44 -3.84 8.57
C CYS A 88 -17.57 -4.76 8.08
N ASN A 89 -18.18 -4.39 6.96
CA ASN A 89 -19.13 -5.21 6.21
C ASN A 89 -18.40 -5.97 5.10
N TYR A 90 -18.44 -7.31 5.16
CA TYR A 90 -17.76 -8.18 4.19
C TYR A 90 -18.68 -8.62 3.04
N PRO A 91 -18.14 -8.86 1.82
CA PRO A 91 -16.75 -8.63 1.44
C PRO A 91 -16.44 -7.13 1.29
N PHE A 92 -15.19 -6.75 1.51
CA PHE A 92 -14.78 -5.35 1.38
C PHE A 92 -13.48 -5.15 0.61
N PHE A 93 -13.31 -3.94 0.08
CA PHE A 93 -12.03 -3.36 -0.33
C PHE A 93 -11.75 -2.10 0.47
N MET A 94 -10.49 -1.86 0.84
CA MET A 94 -10.05 -0.56 1.34
C MET A 94 -9.19 0.15 0.29
N ILE A 95 -9.44 1.44 0.09
CA ILE A 95 -8.70 2.30 -0.84
C ILE A 95 -8.54 3.70 -0.26
N SER A 96 -7.58 4.48 -0.75
CA SER A 96 -7.45 5.89 -0.37
C SER A 96 -8.46 6.77 -1.10
N SER A 97 -8.87 7.87 -0.45
CA SER A 97 -9.58 9.00 -1.08
C SER A 97 -8.83 9.60 -2.29
N ARG A 98 -7.54 9.32 -2.43
CA ARG A 98 -6.70 9.71 -3.56
C ARG A 98 -6.51 8.62 -4.61
N PHE A 99 -7.20 7.49 -4.51
CA PHE A 99 -7.01 6.33 -5.39
C PHE A 99 -7.05 6.74 -6.88
N TYR A 100 -8.12 7.42 -7.30
CA TYR A 100 -8.30 7.83 -8.68
C TYR A 100 -7.25 8.83 -9.16
N GLN A 101 -6.77 9.71 -8.29
CA GLN A 101 -5.69 10.65 -8.59
C GLN A 101 -4.36 9.91 -8.80
N LYS A 102 -4.03 8.99 -7.87
CA LYS A 102 -2.80 8.16 -7.92
C LYS A 102 -2.82 7.19 -9.10
N ASN A 103 -4.02 6.81 -9.56
CA ASN A 103 -4.27 5.80 -10.58
C ASN A 103 -5.00 6.35 -11.82
N HIS A 104 -4.74 7.60 -12.21
CA HIS A 104 -5.37 8.25 -13.38
C HIS A 104 -5.21 7.49 -14.71
N TRP A 105 -4.28 6.52 -14.79
CA TRP A 105 -4.07 5.65 -15.95
C TRP A 105 -5.01 4.43 -16.01
N LEU A 106 -5.85 4.21 -14.99
CA LEU A 106 -6.92 3.22 -15.09
C LEU A 106 -7.88 3.68 -16.19
N ASN A 107 -7.82 3.02 -17.34
CA ASN A 107 -8.63 3.35 -18.51
C ASN A 107 -10.12 3.09 -18.25
N ALA A 108 -10.43 2.11 -17.41
CA ALA A 108 -11.78 1.87 -16.94
C ALA A 108 -11.98 2.61 -15.62
N ASP A 109 -13.11 3.31 -15.49
CA ASP A 109 -13.59 3.72 -14.17
C ASP A 109 -13.70 2.45 -13.30
N LEU A 110 -13.02 2.48 -12.15
CA LEU A 110 -13.06 1.38 -11.18
C LEU A 110 -14.49 1.09 -10.74
N ASN A 111 -15.37 2.10 -10.75
CA ASN A 111 -16.80 1.93 -10.52
C ASN A 111 -17.43 0.86 -11.42
N CYS A 112 -16.97 0.73 -12.67
CA CYS A 112 -17.46 -0.27 -13.63
C CYS A 112 -16.86 -1.66 -13.42
N ARG A 113 -15.94 -1.84 -12.46
CA ARG A 113 -15.19 -3.08 -12.21
C ARG A 113 -15.45 -3.69 -10.85
N TRP A 114 -16.08 -2.98 -9.91
CA TRP A 114 -16.32 -3.49 -8.56
C TRP A 114 -17.00 -4.85 -8.54
N ASP A 115 -18.04 -5.06 -9.34
CA ASP A 115 -18.78 -6.33 -9.31
C ASP A 115 -17.88 -7.48 -9.77
N GLN A 116 -17.01 -7.25 -10.76
CA GLN A 116 -16.01 -8.22 -11.22
C GLN A 116 -14.91 -8.46 -10.19
N LEU A 117 -14.49 -7.42 -9.47
CA LEU A 117 -13.50 -7.50 -8.39
C LEU A 117 -14.03 -8.35 -7.23
N PHE A 118 -15.24 -8.05 -6.75
CA PHE A 118 -15.86 -8.81 -5.67
C PHE A 118 -16.15 -10.26 -6.09
N ALA A 119 -16.52 -10.51 -7.36
CA ALA A 119 -16.69 -11.87 -7.85
C ALA A 119 -15.39 -12.71 -7.82
N GLN A 120 -14.21 -12.09 -7.89
CA GLN A 120 -12.95 -12.83 -7.70
C GLN A 120 -12.83 -13.41 -6.29
N PHE A 121 -13.57 -12.87 -5.31
CA PHE A 121 -13.52 -13.42 -3.96
C PHE A 121 -14.06 -14.85 -3.84
N GLU A 122 -14.84 -15.32 -4.82
CA GLU A 122 -15.26 -16.73 -4.83
C GLU A 122 -14.11 -17.69 -5.09
N LYS A 123 -13.06 -17.24 -5.81
CA LYS A 123 -11.87 -18.05 -6.09
C LYS A 123 -10.71 -17.76 -5.13
N TYR A 124 -10.58 -16.52 -4.66
CA TYR A 124 -9.48 -16.08 -3.81
C TYR A 124 -10.05 -15.38 -2.59
N ASN A 125 -9.51 -15.54 -1.38
CA ASN A 125 -10.06 -14.80 -0.24
C ASN A 125 -9.57 -13.35 -0.14
N TRP A 126 -8.58 -12.97 -0.96
CA TRP A 126 -7.89 -11.69 -0.93
C TRP A 126 -7.69 -11.11 -2.33
N GLY A 127 -7.69 -9.79 -2.41
CA GLY A 127 -7.50 -9.06 -3.66
C GLY A 127 -6.70 -7.78 -3.48
N PHE A 128 -5.84 -7.45 -4.44
CA PHE A 128 -5.07 -6.20 -4.47
C PHE A 128 -5.48 -5.29 -5.62
N LEU A 129 -5.43 -3.98 -5.37
CA LEU A 129 -5.59 -2.90 -6.34
C LEU A 129 -4.28 -2.09 -6.43
N PRO A 130 -4.00 -1.42 -7.55
CA PRO A 130 -2.77 -0.66 -7.68
C PRO A 130 -2.80 0.58 -6.78
N SER A 131 -1.77 0.77 -5.97
CA SER A 131 -1.66 1.92 -5.06
C SER A 131 -1.14 3.18 -5.73
N TYR A 132 -0.28 3.00 -6.71
CA TYR A 132 0.33 4.04 -7.53
C TYR A 132 0.46 3.50 -8.95
N ASP A 133 0.64 4.42 -9.91
CA ASP A 133 1.25 4.05 -11.19
C ASP A 133 2.58 3.36 -10.89
N ARG A 134 2.56 2.02 -10.99
CA ARG A 134 3.66 1.06 -10.89
C ARG A 134 3.49 -0.05 -11.94
N PRO A 135 4.58 -0.60 -12.50
CA PRO A 135 4.50 -1.72 -13.41
C PRO A 135 4.20 -2.98 -12.60
N LEU A 136 3.44 -3.90 -13.19
CA LEU A 136 3.30 -5.22 -12.59
C LEU A 136 4.58 -6.01 -12.89
N ARG A 137 5.44 -6.16 -11.89
CA ARG A 137 6.74 -6.84 -11.99
C ARG A 137 7.11 -7.52 -10.68
N TRP A 138 8.15 -8.34 -10.73
CA TRP A 138 8.85 -8.84 -9.55
C TRP A 138 9.95 -7.86 -9.15
N ILE A 139 10.04 -7.60 -7.84
CA ILE A 139 11.13 -6.87 -7.22
C ILE A 139 12.06 -7.91 -6.63
N ASP A 140 13.30 -7.89 -7.10
CA ASP A 140 14.37 -8.75 -6.63
C ASP A 140 14.96 -8.20 -5.34
N PHE A 141 14.79 -8.85 -4.20
CA PHE A 141 15.42 -8.45 -2.93
C PHE A 141 16.87 -8.94 -2.79
N THR A 142 17.43 -9.67 -3.76
CA THR A 142 18.85 -10.05 -3.73
C THR A 142 19.81 -8.87 -3.85
N TRP A 143 19.33 -7.65 -4.13
CA TRP A 143 20.13 -6.43 -3.98
C TRP A 143 20.69 -6.26 -2.57
N GLU A 144 20.08 -6.89 -1.56
CA GLU A 144 20.62 -6.95 -0.20
C GLU A 144 22.03 -7.55 -0.14
N LYS A 145 22.29 -8.63 -0.91
CA LYS A 145 23.64 -9.21 -1.03
C LYS A 145 24.66 -8.19 -1.56
N ARG A 146 24.19 -7.14 -2.24
CA ARG A 146 25.00 -6.03 -2.76
C ARG A 146 25.09 -4.85 -1.79
N ILE A 147 24.17 -4.68 -0.83
CA ILE A 147 24.23 -3.65 0.23
C ILE A 147 25.54 -3.76 1.00
N LYS A 148 25.91 -4.98 1.42
CA LYS A 148 27.15 -5.30 2.14
C LYS A 148 28.43 -4.87 1.39
N SER A 149 28.34 -4.59 0.09
CA SER A 149 29.51 -4.31 -0.74
C SER A 149 29.80 -2.84 -1.07
N LYS A 150 28.81 -1.90 -1.06
CA LYS A 150 29.05 -0.43 -1.29
C LYS A 150 27.81 0.48 -1.46
N TYR A 151 26.62 0.17 -0.94
CA TYR A 151 25.42 0.92 -1.32
C TYR A 151 24.63 1.54 -0.17
N SER A 152 25.17 2.64 0.37
CA SER A 152 24.39 3.73 0.99
C SER A 152 23.70 4.65 -0.05
N LYS A 153 23.64 4.23 -1.32
CA LYS A 153 23.23 5.07 -2.47
C LYS A 153 21.96 4.61 -3.19
N TYR A 154 21.27 3.59 -2.68
CA TYR A 154 19.95 3.25 -3.17
C TYR A 154 18.89 3.89 -2.27
N ASP A 155 18.46 5.10 -2.64
CA ASP A 155 17.41 5.89 -1.97
C ASP A 155 16.00 5.26 -2.06
N PHE A 156 15.89 3.99 -2.50
CA PHE A 156 14.61 3.40 -2.86
C PHE A 156 13.93 2.68 -1.70
N PHE A 157 14.69 2.21 -0.71
CA PHE A 157 14.16 1.51 0.45
C PHE A 157 15.02 1.74 1.70
N PRO A 158 14.48 2.40 2.74
CA PRO A 158 15.24 2.82 3.91
C PRO A 158 15.63 1.71 4.90
N PHE A 159 15.98 0.49 4.48
CA PHE A 159 16.16 -0.66 5.39
C PHE A 159 17.62 -0.84 5.87
N THR A 160 17.79 -1.26 7.12
CA THR A 160 19.09 -1.58 7.73
C THR A 160 19.33 -3.10 7.74
N GLU A 161 20.52 -3.55 8.14
CA GLU A 161 20.77 -4.99 8.36
C GLU A 161 19.89 -5.57 9.48
N ASN A 162 19.49 -4.74 10.45
CA ASN A 162 18.62 -5.15 11.55
C ASN A 162 17.19 -5.42 11.06
N THR A 163 16.73 -4.77 9.98
CA THR A 163 15.41 -5.05 9.37
C THR A 163 15.26 -6.54 9.05
N PHE A 164 16.24 -7.12 8.35
CA PHE A 164 16.18 -8.50 7.89
C PHE A 164 16.33 -9.49 9.03
N SER A 165 17.19 -9.18 10.01
CA SER A 165 17.31 -9.97 11.23
C SER A 165 15.99 -10.02 12.00
N LEU A 166 15.32 -8.88 12.17
CA LEU A 166 14.00 -8.79 12.80
C LEU A 166 12.94 -9.62 12.05
N ILE A 167 12.90 -9.51 10.73
CA ILE A 167 11.94 -10.25 9.89
C ILE A 167 12.15 -11.75 10.04
N LYS A 168 13.41 -12.21 10.01
CA LYS A 168 13.75 -13.61 10.19
C LYS A 168 13.40 -14.10 11.58
N GLU A 169 13.72 -13.32 12.61
CA GLU A 169 13.40 -13.66 14.01
C GLU A 169 11.88 -13.81 14.21
N VAL A 170 11.10 -12.86 13.72
CA VAL A 170 9.68 -12.72 14.10
C VAL A 170 8.75 -13.46 13.14
N LEU A 171 9.02 -13.41 11.83
CA LEU A 171 8.15 -14.01 10.81
C LEU A 171 8.70 -15.34 10.27
N ASP A 172 9.91 -15.73 10.68
CA ASP A 172 10.61 -16.91 10.16
C ASP A 172 10.69 -16.87 8.62
N ILE A 173 11.12 -15.72 8.09
CA ILE A 173 11.35 -15.50 6.66
C ILE A 173 12.77 -14.96 6.49
N ASP A 174 13.62 -15.75 5.84
CA ASP A 174 14.97 -15.32 5.49
C ASP A 174 14.93 -14.54 4.17
N ILE A 175 14.85 -13.22 4.26
CA ILE A 175 15.15 -12.34 3.13
C ILE A 175 16.67 -12.15 3.11
N PRO A 176 17.37 -12.44 1.99
CA PRO A 176 16.86 -12.63 0.63
C PRO A 176 16.90 -14.10 0.16
N ASN A 177 17.13 -15.07 1.05
CA ASN A 177 17.39 -16.45 0.63
C ASN A 177 16.12 -17.23 0.28
N GLN A 178 15.02 -16.98 0.98
CA GLN A 178 13.72 -17.63 0.78
C GLN A 178 12.77 -16.73 -0.02
N TYR A 179 12.64 -15.47 0.38
CA TYR A 179 11.72 -14.52 -0.24
C TYR A 179 12.48 -13.48 -1.07
N HIS A 180 13.09 -13.96 -2.16
CA HIS A 180 13.92 -13.11 -3.03
C HIS A 180 13.11 -12.23 -3.99
N PHE A 181 11.82 -12.49 -4.20
CA PHE A 181 10.99 -11.77 -5.16
C PHE A 181 9.64 -11.45 -4.53
N CYS A 182 9.28 -10.17 -4.50
CA CYS A 182 7.96 -9.68 -4.13
C CYS A 182 7.30 -9.05 -5.35
N SER A 183 5.98 -9.20 -5.50
CA SER A 183 5.27 -8.47 -6.55
C SER A 183 5.24 -6.97 -6.23
N ASP A 184 5.48 -6.11 -7.22
CA ASP A 184 5.46 -4.62 -7.09
C ASP A 184 4.03 -4.08 -7.00
N LEU A 185 3.26 -4.66 -6.08
CA LEU A 185 1.89 -4.35 -5.71
C LEU A 185 1.84 -3.79 -4.28
N PHE A 186 2.90 -3.07 -3.88
CA PHE A 186 3.03 -2.49 -2.55
C PHE A 186 1.89 -1.53 -2.20
N CYS A 187 1.70 -1.37 -0.88
CA CYS A 187 0.68 -0.56 -0.21
C CYS A 187 -0.75 -1.15 -0.22
N ASN A 188 -1.47 -0.86 0.86
CA ASN A 188 -2.62 -1.63 1.37
C ASN A 188 -3.96 -1.41 0.66
N TYR A 189 -4.01 -1.30 -0.67
CA TYR A 189 -5.31 -1.37 -1.34
C TYR A 189 -5.71 -2.82 -1.51
N ILE A 190 -6.04 -3.42 -0.38
CA ILE A 190 -6.39 -4.83 -0.23
C ILE A 190 -7.89 -4.96 0.02
N GLY A 191 -8.44 -6.08 -0.38
CA GLY A 191 -9.79 -6.49 -0.02
C GLY A 191 -9.83 -7.92 0.48
N PHE A 192 -10.89 -8.20 1.23
CA PHE A 192 -11.08 -9.45 1.95
C PHE A 192 -12.50 -9.98 1.73
N LYS A 193 -12.61 -11.29 1.48
CA LYS A 193 -13.89 -11.98 1.33
C LYS A 193 -14.73 -11.95 2.61
N ASN A 194 -14.08 -12.25 3.73
CA ASN A 194 -14.72 -12.43 5.03
C ASN A 194 -13.75 -12.07 6.16
N ARG A 195 -14.29 -11.94 7.38
CA ARG A 195 -13.53 -11.56 8.57
C ARG A 195 -12.44 -12.55 8.93
N GLU A 196 -12.68 -13.84 8.73
CA GLU A 196 -11.68 -14.88 9.00
C GLU A 196 -10.42 -14.67 8.15
N SER A 197 -10.59 -14.47 6.84
CA SER A 197 -9.48 -14.25 5.91
C SER A 197 -8.72 -12.95 6.22
N PHE A 198 -9.44 -11.94 6.68
CA PHE A 198 -8.85 -10.69 7.17
C PHE A 198 -8.03 -10.91 8.46
N LEU A 199 -8.57 -11.64 9.44
CA LEU A 199 -7.86 -11.91 10.69
C LEU A 199 -6.60 -12.74 10.46
N GLN A 200 -6.65 -13.75 9.59
CA GLN A 200 -5.46 -14.52 9.20
C GLN A 200 -4.36 -13.60 8.66
N TYR A 201 -4.74 -12.64 7.82
CA TYR A 201 -3.81 -11.68 7.25
C TYR A 201 -3.21 -10.77 8.34
N VAL A 202 -4.03 -10.19 9.22
CA VAL A 202 -3.54 -9.30 10.29
C VAL A 202 -2.68 -10.05 11.31
N GLN A 203 -3.11 -11.25 11.73
CA GLN A 203 -2.42 -12.10 12.71
C GLN A 203 -1.00 -12.49 12.28
N HIS A 204 -0.77 -12.64 10.97
CA HIS A 204 0.58 -12.87 10.44
C HIS A 204 1.56 -11.74 10.80
N TYR A 205 1.09 -10.50 10.90
CA TYR A 205 1.92 -9.34 11.24
C TYR A 205 1.87 -8.96 12.72
N THR A 206 0.95 -9.51 13.51
CA THR A 206 0.81 -9.22 14.94
C THR A 206 2.12 -9.42 15.72
N PRO A 207 2.89 -10.51 15.56
CA PRO A 207 4.15 -10.69 16.28
C PRO A 207 5.16 -9.57 16.01
N LEU A 208 5.19 -9.03 14.79
CA LEU A 208 6.07 -7.91 14.43
C LEU A 208 5.65 -6.61 15.11
N ILE A 209 4.34 -6.39 15.23
CA ILE A 209 3.78 -5.24 15.94
C ILE A 209 4.09 -5.34 17.43
N GLU A 210 3.83 -6.49 18.06
CA GLU A 210 4.08 -6.73 19.49
C GLU A 210 5.57 -6.68 19.86
N LYS A 211 6.46 -7.00 18.92
CA LYS A 211 7.91 -6.88 19.13
C LYS A 211 8.38 -5.42 19.17
N LEU A 212 7.69 -4.52 18.46
CA LEU A 212 8.12 -3.13 18.27
C LEU A 212 7.28 -2.12 19.06
N PHE A 213 6.06 -2.48 19.46
CA PHE A 213 5.10 -1.61 20.13
C PHE A 213 4.46 -2.29 21.35
N ASP A 214 4.11 -1.49 22.35
CA ASP A 214 3.29 -1.94 23.48
C ASP A 214 1.79 -2.05 23.12
N ASP A 215 0.98 -2.40 24.13
CA ASP A 215 -0.48 -2.51 24.03
C ASP A 215 -1.20 -1.17 23.78
N GLN A 216 -0.49 -0.05 23.99
CA GLN A 216 -0.92 1.32 23.69
C GLN A 216 -0.37 1.84 22.36
N TYR A 217 0.24 0.95 21.56
CA TYR A 217 0.88 1.26 20.28
C TYR A 217 1.96 2.34 20.38
N GLN A 218 2.64 2.45 21.52
CA GLN A 218 3.88 3.22 21.65
C GLN A 218 5.09 2.34 21.33
N PRO A 219 6.11 2.87 20.62
CA PRO A 219 7.33 2.11 20.37
C PRO A 219 8.01 1.74 21.68
N ILE A 220 8.36 0.45 21.85
CA ILE A 220 9.15 -0.04 22.99
C ILE A 220 10.65 -0.08 22.67
N CYS A 221 11.01 0.18 21.42
CA CYS A 221 12.37 0.32 20.93
C CYS A 221 12.47 1.45 19.90
N SER A 222 13.69 1.88 19.56
CA SER A 222 13.90 2.86 18.50
C SER A 222 13.63 2.24 17.12
N LEU A 223 12.67 2.80 16.37
CA LEU A 223 12.34 2.31 15.03
C LEU A 223 13.44 2.63 14.00
N ASP A 224 14.27 3.63 14.27
CA ASP A 224 15.35 4.07 13.38
C ASP A 224 16.47 3.02 13.25
N GLU A 225 16.52 2.06 14.18
CA GLU A 225 17.40 0.90 14.09
C GLU A 225 17.05 -0.01 12.91
N TYR A 226 15.80 0.00 12.48
CA TYR A 226 15.28 -0.87 11.41
C TYR A 226 14.99 -0.10 10.12
N VAL A 227 14.76 1.20 10.19
CA VAL A 227 14.49 2.00 9.00
C VAL A 227 15.18 3.36 9.11
N TYR A 228 16.14 3.66 8.24
CA TYR A 228 16.84 4.95 8.29
C TYR A 228 15.98 6.08 7.72
N PRO A 229 15.93 7.24 8.38
CA PRO A 229 15.28 8.41 7.78
C PRO A 229 16.04 8.82 6.52
N THR A 230 15.34 8.93 5.40
CA THR A 230 15.92 9.43 4.14
C THR A 230 15.86 10.94 4.06
N GLY A 231 15.02 11.59 4.87
CA GLY A 231 14.77 13.03 4.82
C GLY A 231 14.09 13.50 3.53
N LEU A 232 13.81 12.58 2.59
CA LEU A 232 13.13 12.86 1.33
C LEU A 232 11.62 13.06 1.56
N TYR A 233 11.07 12.49 2.64
CA TYR A 233 9.69 12.71 3.02
C TYR A 233 9.59 13.31 4.44
N LYS A 234 8.89 14.44 4.60
CA LYS A 234 8.65 15.08 5.91
C LYS A 234 7.86 14.21 6.90
N ASN A 235 7.13 13.20 6.40
CA ASN A 235 6.27 12.30 7.18
C ASN A 235 6.75 10.85 7.03
N GLU A 236 8.06 10.62 7.01
CA GLU A 236 8.58 9.25 7.06
C GLU A 236 8.06 8.57 8.31
N LYS A 237 7.32 7.47 8.10
CA LYS A 237 6.87 6.60 9.16
C LYS A 237 7.68 5.32 9.03
N PRO A 238 8.80 5.20 9.75
CA PRO A 238 9.68 4.02 9.73
C PRO A 238 8.91 2.70 9.67
N PHE A 239 7.94 2.54 10.57
CA PHE A 239 7.14 1.32 10.64
C PHE A 239 6.24 1.08 9.41
N THR A 240 5.74 2.14 8.76
CA THR A 240 4.96 1.99 7.52
C THR A 240 5.84 1.42 6.40
N PHE A 241 7.11 1.83 6.29
CA PHE A 241 8.02 1.26 5.29
C PHE A 241 8.33 -0.21 5.55
N LEU A 242 8.50 -0.59 6.82
CA LEU A 242 8.70 -1.98 7.21
C LEU A 242 7.49 -2.85 6.83
N LEU A 243 6.28 -2.35 7.09
CA LEU A 243 5.05 -3.02 6.69
C LEU A 243 4.91 -3.08 5.16
N GLU A 244 5.26 -2.03 4.43
CA GLU A 244 5.25 -2.04 2.95
C GLU A 244 6.18 -3.11 2.37
N LEU A 245 7.39 -3.28 2.93
CA LEU A 245 8.32 -4.34 2.53
C LEU A 245 7.69 -5.73 2.65
N LEU A 246 6.92 -5.93 3.72
CA LEU A 246 6.45 -7.23 4.14
C LEU A 246 4.97 -7.49 3.84
N THR A 247 4.23 -6.52 3.28
CA THR A 247 2.76 -6.57 3.08
C THR A 247 2.29 -7.86 2.38
N HIS A 248 3.19 -8.50 1.63
CA HIS A 248 2.90 -9.70 0.85
C HIS A 248 3.47 -11.00 1.45
N SER A 249 4.30 -10.89 2.49
CA SER A 249 4.96 -12.01 3.15
C SER A 249 3.99 -13.06 3.68
N PHE A 250 2.76 -12.66 4.05
CA PHE A 250 1.66 -13.57 4.38
C PHE A 250 1.41 -14.60 3.26
N PHE A 251 1.28 -14.15 2.00
CA PHE A 251 0.98 -15.02 0.86
C PHE A 251 2.14 -15.94 0.52
N PHE A 252 3.36 -15.44 0.65
CA PHE A 252 4.56 -16.25 0.54
C PHE A 252 4.60 -17.36 1.62
N LYS A 253 4.49 -16.98 2.91
CA LYS A 253 4.59 -17.92 4.05
C LYS A 253 3.49 -18.97 4.03
N THR A 254 2.26 -18.57 3.72
CA THR A 254 1.09 -19.46 3.66
C THR A 254 0.95 -20.19 2.33
N LYS A 255 1.79 -19.89 1.33
CA LYS A 255 1.73 -20.42 -0.05
C LYS A 255 0.37 -20.17 -0.73
N ASN A 256 -0.35 -19.16 -0.26
CA ASN A 256 -1.63 -18.75 -0.84
C ASN A 256 -1.40 -17.89 -2.08
N LYS A 257 -2.29 -18.06 -3.06
CA LYS A 257 -2.38 -17.16 -4.20
C LYS A 257 -3.38 -16.06 -3.89
N PHE A 258 -3.16 -14.90 -4.48
CA PHE A 258 -4.13 -13.81 -4.42
C PHE A 258 -4.44 -13.26 -5.80
N PHE A 259 -5.57 -12.58 -5.91
CA PHE A 259 -5.90 -11.87 -7.13
C PHE A 259 -5.40 -10.43 -7.07
N ALA A 260 -5.07 -9.88 -8.23
CA ALA A 260 -4.76 -8.47 -8.35
C ALA A 260 -5.45 -7.88 -9.58
N MET A 261 -6.00 -6.68 -9.43
CA MET A 261 -6.29 -5.82 -10.56
C MET A 261 -5.08 -4.96 -10.86
N HIS A 262 -4.75 -4.83 -12.14
CA HIS A 262 -3.76 -3.86 -12.62
C HIS A 262 -4.30 -3.17 -13.87
N TYR A 263 -3.58 -2.17 -14.39
CA TYR A 263 -4.07 -1.29 -15.46
C TYR A 263 -4.51 -2.00 -16.74
N TYR A 264 -4.01 -3.21 -16.97
CA TYR A 264 -4.26 -3.97 -18.20
C TYR A 264 -5.15 -5.20 -18.01
N GLY A 265 -5.67 -5.46 -16.80
CA GLY A 265 -6.55 -6.59 -16.54
C GLY A 265 -6.51 -7.13 -15.11
N PHE A 266 -7.06 -8.34 -14.95
CA PHE A 266 -6.99 -9.11 -13.72
C PHE A 266 -5.88 -10.17 -13.79
N TYR A 267 -5.27 -10.46 -12.64
CA TYR A 267 -4.11 -11.32 -12.51
C TYR A 267 -4.24 -12.23 -11.28
N GLU A 268 -3.71 -13.45 -11.39
CA GLU A 268 -3.40 -14.34 -10.28
C GLU A 268 -1.91 -14.20 -9.98
N ILE A 269 -1.57 -13.95 -8.71
CA ILE A 269 -0.20 -13.83 -8.23
C ILE A 269 0.10 -15.02 -7.33
N ASP A 270 1.20 -15.71 -7.63
CA ASP A 270 1.77 -16.80 -6.84
C ASP A 270 3.21 -16.42 -6.52
N GLU A 271 3.43 -15.82 -5.35
CA GLU A 271 4.76 -15.33 -4.96
C GLU A 271 5.71 -16.45 -4.61
N ASN A 272 5.22 -17.56 -4.06
CA ASN A 272 6.02 -18.75 -3.78
C ASN A 272 6.62 -19.37 -5.06
N LYS A 273 5.97 -19.20 -6.21
CA LYS A 273 6.49 -19.65 -7.52
C LYS A 273 6.95 -18.50 -8.43
N THR A 274 6.94 -17.27 -7.92
CA THR A 274 7.28 -16.06 -8.71
C THR A 274 6.50 -16.00 -10.03
N LYS A 275 5.21 -16.36 -10.00
CA LYS A 275 4.36 -16.46 -11.19
C LYS A 275 3.23 -15.44 -11.20
N ILE A 276 3.09 -14.74 -12.31
CA ILE A 276 1.98 -13.82 -12.59
C ILE A 276 1.19 -14.40 -13.77
N LYS A 277 -0.03 -14.85 -13.52
CA LYS A 277 -0.93 -15.37 -14.56
C LYS A 277 -2.02 -14.33 -14.86
N LYS A 278 -2.08 -13.86 -16.11
CA LYS A 278 -3.17 -12.99 -16.55
C LYS A 278 -4.49 -13.78 -16.62
N LEU A 279 -5.54 -13.27 -16.00
CA LEU A 279 -6.87 -13.88 -15.96
C LEU A 279 -7.79 -13.26 -17.02
N SER A 280 -7.73 -11.95 -17.19
CA SER A 280 -8.50 -11.23 -18.22
C SER A 280 -7.76 -9.98 -18.65
N SER A 281 -8.16 -9.41 -19.79
CA SER A 281 -7.58 -8.17 -20.33
C SER A 281 -8.60 -7.05 -20.34
N PHE A 282 -8.17 -5.84 -19.97
CA PHE A 282 -8.94 -4.64 -20.28
C PHE A 282 -8.59 -4.15 -21.68
N LYS A 283 -9.57 -3.59 -22.40
CA LYS A 283 -9.28 -2.84 -23.63
C LYS A 283 -8.42 -1.64 -23.24
N TYR A 284 -7.20 -1.58 -23.78
CA TYR A 284 -6.25 -0.51 -23.50
C TYR A 284 -5.56 -0.11 -24.81
N PRO A 285 -5.61 1.16 -25.23
CA PRO A 285 -4.98 1.60 -26.46
C PRO A 285 -3.49 1.25 -26.49
N PHE A 286 -3.03 0.68 -27.60
CA PHE A 286 -1.64 0.24 -27.75
C PHE A 286 -0.64 1.39 -27.55
N TRP A 287 -0.94 2.59 -28.05
CA TRP A 287 -0.09 3.77 -27.88
C TRP A 287 0.09 4.16 -26.40
N LEU A 288 -0.96 4.05 -25.58
CA LEU A 288 -0.86 4.33 -24.14
C LEU A 288 0.01 3.28 -23.44
N LYS A 289 -0.08 2.01 -23.86
CA LYS A 289 0.75 0.92 -23.34
C LYS A 289 2.23 1.16 -23.63
N VAL A 290 2.56 1.57 -24.86
CA VAL A 290 3.94 1.91 -25.26
C VAL A 290 4.45 3.11 -24.48
N TRP A 291 3.67 4.20 -24.44
CA TRP A 291 4.06 5.42 -23.72
C TRP A 291 4.29 5.15 -22.23
N LYS A 292 3.44 4.33 -21.61
CA LYS A 292 3.60 3.91 -20.22
C LYS A 292 4.89 3.11 -20.02
N ASN A 293 5.16 2.13 -20.86
CA ASN A 293 6.42 1.38 -20.80
C ASN A 293 7.64 2.29 -20.94
N LEU A 294 7.63 3.25 -21.87
CA LEU A 294 8.71 4.22 -22.03
C LEU A 294 8.88 5.08 -20.76
N ARG A 295 7.78 5.63 -20.21
CA ARG A 295 7.81 6.41 -18.96
C ARG A 295 8.38 5.58 -17.79
N TRP A 296 8.07 4.29 -17.73
CA TRP A 296 8.62 3.37 -16.74
C TRP A 296 10.12 3.16 -16.90
N GLN A 297 10.59 2.92 -18.14
CA GLN A 297 12.02 2.82 -18.40
C GLN A 297 12.75 4.12 -18.03
N TRP A 298 12.15 5.28 -18.34
CA TRP A 298 12.67 6.59 -17.92
C TRP A 298 12.73 6.75 -16.41
N ARG A 299 11.68 6.35 -15.67
CA ARG A 299 11.69 6.38 -14.20
C ARG A 299 12.77 5.46 -13.64
N LYS A 300 12.86 4.22 -14.14
CA LYS A 300 13.89 3.25 -13.77
C LYS A 300 15.31 3.80 -13.98
N ILE A 301 15.55 4.49 -15.09
CA ILE A 301 16.84 5.15 -15.35
C ILE A 301 17.13 6.23 -14.29
N LYS A 302 16.12 7.02 -13.91
CA LYS A 302 16.26 8.10 -12.92
C LYS A 302 16.36 7.61 -11.48
N THR A 303 15.78 6.46 -11.13
CA THR A 303 15.64 6.01 -9.73
C THR A 303 16.39 4.72 -9.39
N GLU A 304 16.72 3.87 -10.36
CA GLU A 304 17.27 2.51 -10.11
C GLU A 304 18.62 2.25 -10.81
N ARG A 305 19.12 3.17 -11.65
CA ARG A 305 20.39 3.00 -12.39
C ARG A 305 21.52 3.85 -11.78
N PRO A 306 22.81 3.53 -12.08
CA PRO A 306 23.98 4.27 -11.56
C PRO A 306 24.02 5.77 -11.89
N PHE A 307 23.13 6.27 -12.77
CA PHE A 307 22.98 7.69 -13.09
C PHE A 307 22.00 8.45 -12.18
N ALA A 308 21.22 7.76 -11.34
CA ALA A 308 20.32 8.39 -10.35
C ALA A 308 21.05 9.38 -9.42
N PRO A 309 22.23 9.05 -8.85
CA PRO A 309 22.98 9.97 -8.00
C PRO A 309 23.58 11.16 -8.78
N ILE A 310 23.92 10.94 -10.05
CA ILE A 310 24.51 11.96 -10.94
C ILE A 310 23.45 13.00 -11.32
N LEU A 311 22.23 12.56 -11.63
CA LEU A 311 21.10 13.46 -11.93
C LEU A 311 20.65 14.29 -10.72
N GLY A 312 20.74 13.74 -9.50
CA GLY A 312 20.53 14.48 -8.25
C GLY A 312 21.56 15.60 -8.07
N ARG A 313 22.85 15.28 -8.19
CA ARG A 313 23.95 16.25 -8.09
C ARG A 313 23.95 17.31 -9.19
N ILE A 314 23.63 16.95 -10.43
CA ILE A 314 23.49 17.92 -11.52
C ILE A 314 22.35 18.90 -11.24
N LYS A 315 21.24 18.45 -10.65
CA LYS A 315 20.13 19.33 -10.25
C LYS A 315 20.48 20.29 -9.12
N GLU A 316 21.30 19.86 -8.16
CA GLU A 316 21.84 20.75 -7.12
C GLU A 316 22.82 21.77 -7.70
N LEU A 317 23.72 21.34 -8.60
CA LEU A 317 24.67 22.22 -9.28
C LEU A 317 24.04 23.23 -10.23
N LEU A 318 22.85 22.95 -10.75
CA LEU A 318 22.07 23.87 -11.59
C LEU A 318 21.11 24.77 -10.79
N ARG A 319 21.03 24.58 -9.46
CA ARG A 319 20.20 25.39 -8.55
C ARG A 319 21.00 26.41 -7.73
N ASN A 320 22.31 26.21 -7.63
CA ASN A 320 23.29 27.21 -7.21
C ASN A 320 23.88 27.90 -8.44
#